data_AF-A0A453QT06-F1
#
_entry.id   AF-A0A453QT06-F1
#
_cell.length_a   1.000
_cell.length_b   1.000
_cell.length_c   1.000
_cell.angle_alpha   90.00
_cell.angle_beta   90.00
_cell.angle_gamma   90.00
#
_symmetry.space_group_name_H-M   'P 1'
#
loop_
_entity.id
_entity.type
_entity.pdbx_description
1 polymer ?
#
loop_
_entity_poly.entity_id
_entity_poly.type
_entity_poly.pdbx_seq_one_letter_code
_entity_poly.pdbx_strand_id
1 'polypeptide(L)'
;MVKLAKKKANVQVRDKILTLLDSWQEAFGGPGGKHPQFYWAYSELKQSGLEFPRRSPEAATIFAPHLQPGIGSPANSSLRADGMISSSGSPLSLSDLQRILSAAELLSEMLREVDPNDHEV
;
A
#
# COMPACT_ATOMS: atom_id res chain seq x y z
N MET A 1 12.04 6.80 1.61
CA MET A 1 11.71 5.37 1.86
C MET A 1 12.78 4.43 1.34
N VAL A 2 12.99 4.30 0.02
CA VAL A 2 13.97 3.34 -0.56
C VAL A 2 15.38 3.49 0.02
N LYS A 3 15.92 4.72 0.03
CA LYS A 3 17.24 5.00 0.63
C LYS A 3 17.33 4.63 2.12
N LEU A 4 16.22 4.77 2.85
CA LEU A 4 16.16 4.46 4.28
C LEU A 4 16.12 2.94 4.51
N ALA A 5 15.36 2.19 3.70
CA ALA A 5 15.32 0.72 3.75
C ALA A 5 16.64 0.07 3.32
N LYS A 6 17.35 0.67 2.34
CA LYS A 6 18.68 0.21 1.88
C LYS A 6 19.82 0.57 2.84
N LYS A 7 19.73 1.71 3.51
CA LYS A 7 20.68 2.07 4.57
C LYS A 7 20.51 1.09 5.73
N LYS A 8 21.51 1.02 6.61
CA LYS A 8 21.51 0.23 7.86
C LYS A 8 20.49 0.79 8.88
N ALA A 9 19.23 0.93 8.48
CA ALA A 9 18.13 1.30 9.35
C ALA A 9 17.87 0.18 10.36
N ASN A 10 17.31 0.57 11.50
CA ASN A 10 16.80 -0.39 12.48
C ASN A 10 15.88 -1.41 11.76
N VAL A 11 16.04 -2.69 12.08
CA VAL A 11 15.30 -3.80 11.47
C VAL A 11 13.80 -3.52 11.45
N GLN A 12 13.23 -2.99 12.54
CA GLN A 12 11.81 -2.66 12.63
C GLN A 12 11.38 -1.54 11.67
N VAL A 13 12.23 -0.53 11.46
CA VAL A 13 11.94 0.56 10.53
C VAL A 13 11.97 0.04 9.10
N ARG A 14 12.95 -0.81 8.78
CA ARG A 14 13.05 -1.45 7.47
C ARG A 14 11.83 -2.32 7.19
N ASP A 15 11.44 -3.19 8.13
CA ASP A 15 10.23 -4.02 8.02
C ASP A 15 8.98 -3.17 7.77
N LYS A 16 8.77 -2.11 8.55
CA LYS A 16 7.64 -1.20 8.35
C LYS A 16 7.64 -0.56 6.96
N ILE A 17 8.81 -0.16 6.43
CA ILE A 17 8.92 0.39 5.07
C ILE A 17 8.55 -0.66 4.02
N LEU A 18 9.03 -1.90 4.18
CA LEU A 18 8.74 -2.99 3.26
C LEU A 18 7.25 -3.34 3.26
N THR A 19 6.64 -3.48 4.44
CA THR A 19 5.19 -3.69 4.58
C THR A 19 4.39 -2.57 3.91
N LEU A 20 4.77 -1.31 4.14
CA LEU A 20 4.04 -0.17 3.58
C LEU A 20 4.14 -0.12 2.04
N LEU A 21 5.33 -0.39 1.50
CA LEU A 21 5.53 -0.44 0.05
C LEU A 21 4.79 -1.62 -0.60
N ASP A 22 4.73 -2.78 0.04
CA ASP A 22 3.95 -3.93 -0.45
C ASP A 22 2.45 -3.60 -0.48
N SER A 23 1.92 -2.96 0.56
CA SER A 23 0.53 -2.52 0.61
C SER A 23 0.21 -1.44 -0.42
N TRP A 24 1.07 -0.43 -0.59
CA TRP A 24 0.84 0.65 -1.54
C TRP A 24 1.00 0.24 -2.99
N GLN A 25 1.99 -0.60 -3.32
CA GLN A 25 2.10 -1.10 -4.70
C GLN A 25 0.85 -1.88 -5.10
N GLU A 26 0.24 -2.63 -4.17
CA GLU A 26 -1.00 -3.37 -4.43
C GLU A 26 -2.21 -2.42 -4.52
N ALA A 27 -2.42 -1.60 -3.49
CA ALA A 27 -3.58 -0.72 -3.36
C ALA A 27 -3.65 0.32 -4.48
N PHE A 28 -2.52 0.71 -5.06
CA PHE A 28 -2.48 1.66 -6.16
C PHE A 28 -2.47 1.03 -7.55
N GLY A 29 -2.54 -0.30 -7.67
CA GLY A 29 -2.64 -0.99 -8.96
C GLY A 29 -1.30 -1.29 -9.65
N GLY A 30 -0.21 -1.31 -8.89
CA GLY A 30 1.10 -1.75 -9.38
C GLY A 30 1.68 -0.84 -10.48
N PRO A 31 2.30 -1.40 -11.52
CA PRO A 31 3.01 -0.63 -12.56
C PRO A 31 2.08 0.19 -13.46
N GLY A 32 0.82 -0.24 -13.64
CA GLY A 32 -0.21 0.50 -14.39
C GLY A 32 -1.08 1.37 -13.50
N GLY A 33 -0.72 1.49 -12.22
CA GLY A 33 -1.51 2.13 -11.19
C GLY A 33 -1.50 3.65 -11.20
N LYS A 34 -2.31 4.27 -10.31
CA LYS A 34 -2.32 5.73 -10.11
C LYS A 34 -0.98 6.27 -9.59
N HIS A 35 -0.25 5.43 -8.85
CA HIS A 35 1.02 5.78 -8.22
C HIS A 35 2.09 4.71 -8.49
N PRO A 36 2.57 4.60 -9.74
CA PRO A 36 3.51 3.55 -10.13
C PRO A 36 4.86 3.66 -9.41
N GLN A 37 5.22 4.84 -8.88
CA GLN A 37 6.45 5.05 -8.11
C GLN A 37 6.59 4.10 -6.91
N PHE A 38 5.48 3.68 -6.30
CA PHE A 38 5.51 2.71 -5.20
C PHE A 38 5.86 1.31 -5.69
N TYR A 39 5.36 0.93 -6.86
CA TYR A 39 5.74 -0.32 -7.52
C TYR A 39 7.22 -0.31 -7.92
N TRP A 40 7.73 0.78 -8.49
CA TRP A 40 9.15 0.90 -8.82
C TRP A 40 10.04 0.82 -7.58
N ALA A 41 9.66 1.52 -6.50
CA ALA A 41 10.34 1.44 -5.22
C ALA A 41 10.33 0.02 -4.62
N TYR A 42 9.18 -0.67 -4.67
CA TYR A 42 9.05 -2.07 -4.26
C TYR A 42 9.98 -2.97 -5.08
N SER A 43 9.93 -2.88 -6.40
CA SER A 43 10.74 -3.68 -7.31
C SER A 43 12.23 -3.44 -7.10
N GLU A 44 12.64 -2.19 -6.93
CA GLU A 44 14.04 -1.82 -6.67
C GLU A 44 14.56 -2.40 -5.35
N LEU A 45 13.73 -2.39 -4.29
CA LEU A 45 14.11 -3.00 -3.00
C LEU A 45 14.17 -4.52 -3.10
N LYS A 46 13.25 -5.15 -3.84
CA LYS A 46 13.23 -6.59 -4.08
C LYS A 46 14.47 -7.04 -4.88
N GLN A 47 14.86 -6.28 -5.91
CA GLN A 47 16.09 -6.50 -6.67
C GLN A 47 17.35 -6.31 -5.83
N SER A 48 17.32 -5.45 -4.80
CA SER A 48 18.42 -5.32 -3.84
C SER A 48 18.50 -6.45 -2.80
N GLY A 49 17.65 -7.47 -2.89
CA GLY A 49 17.65 -8.63 -2.02
C GLY A 49 16.91 -8.44 -0.69
N LEU A 50 16.09 -7.39 -0.56
CA LEU A 50 15.23 -7.24 0.61
C LEU A 50 14.00 -8.14 0.46
N GLU A 51 13.77 -8.97 1.47
CA GLU A 51 12.59 -9.83 1.53
C GLU A 51 11.39 -9.06 2.04
N PHE A 52 10.31 -9.08 1.27
CA PHE A 52 9.04 -8.49 1.66
C PHE A 52 8.22 -9.50 2.48
N PRO A 53 7.38 -9.01 3.42
CA PRO A 53 6.50 -9.87 4.19
C PRO A 53 5.62 -10.72 3.26
N ARG A 54 5.49 -12.01 3.57
CA ARG A 54 4.57 -12.89 2.83
C ARG A 54 3.16 -12.46 3.15
N ARG A 55 2.41 -12.04 2.12
CA ARG A 55 0.98 -11.78 2.27
C ARG A 55 0.24 -13.09 2.51
N SER A 56 -0.53 -13.14 3.59
CA SER A 56 -1.57 -14.15 3.75
C SER A 56 -2.66 -13.88 2.70
N PRO A 57 -3.08 -14.88 1.90
CA PRO A 57 -4.13 -14.70 0.90
C PRO A 57 -5.48 -14.25 1.49
N GLU A 58 -5.65 -14.37 2.81
CA GLU A 58 -6.85 -13.94 3.55
C GLU A 58 -6.98 -12.40 3.67
N ALA A 59 -5.86 -11.67 3.70
CA ALA A 59 -5.87 -10.20 3.87
C ALA A 59 -6.28 -9.44 2.60
N ALA A 60 -6.29 -10.10 1.43
CA ALA A 60 -6.70 -9.51 0.17
C ALA A 60 -8.23 -9.26 0.08
N THR A 61 -9.00 -9.84 1.00
CA THR A 61 -10.47 -9.84 0.95
C THR A 61 -11.12 -8.62 1.62
N ILE A 62 -10.35 -7.75 2.31
CA ILE A 62 -10.96 -6.64 3.08
C ILE A 62 -11.33 -5.43 2.19
N PHE A 63 -10.71 -5.27 1.01
CA PHE A 63 -10.96 -4.11 0.12
C PHE A 63 -11.38 -4.45 -1.32
N ALA A 64 -11.49 -5.73 -1.68
CA ALA A 64 -12.07 -6.12 -2.96
C ALA A 64 -13.56 -6.43 -2.75
N PRO A 65 -14.52 -5.77 -3.46
CA PRO A 65 -15.88 -6.29 -3.50
C PRO A 65 -15.80 -7.72 -4.03
N HIS A 66 -16.39 -8.64 -3.26
CA HIS A 66 -16.32 -10.08 -3.47
C HIS A 66 -16.43 -10.46 -4.97
N LEU A 67 -15.40 -11.09 -5.52
CA LEU A 67 -15.61 -11.96 -6.69
C LEU A 67 -15.07 -13.31 -6.27
N GLN A 68 -15.96 -14.06 -5.61
CA GLN A 68 -15.76 -15.47 -5.28
C GLN A 68 -15.48 -16.23 -6.59
N PRO A 69 -14.35 -16.95 -6.74
CA PRO A 69 -14.17 -17.86 -7.85
C PRO A 69 -15.01 -19.10 -7.58
N GLY A 70 -16.19 -19.14 -8.17
CA GLY A 70 -16.98 -20.36 -8.30
C GLY A 70 -16.19 -21.39 -9.09
N ILE A 71 -15.93 -22.53 -8.46
CA ILE A 71 -15.45 -23.77 -9.06
C ILE A 71 -16.33 -24.12 -10.28
N GLY A 72 -15.73 -24.23 -11.47
CA GLY A 72 -16.42 -24.71 -12.67
C GLY A 72 -15.66 -24.43 -13.96
N SER A 73 -15.19 -25.49 -14.62
CA SER A 73 -14.44 -25.49 -15.88
C SER A 73 -15.32 -25.11 -17.11
N PRO A 74 -14.81 -25.19 -18.36
CA PRO A 74 -14.60 -24.04 -19.24
C PRO A 74 -15.58 -23.97 -20.43
N ALA A 75 -15.98 -22.78 -20.89
CA ALA A 75 -16.39 -22.56 -22.28
C ALA A 75 -16.62 -21.07 -22.57
N ASN A 76 -15.87 -20.58 -23.56
CA ASN A 76 -16.29 -19.66 -24.61
C ASN A 76 -17.49 -18.74 -24.32
N SER A 77 -17.24 -17.43 -24.22
CA SER A 77 -17.99 -16.48 -25.05
C SER A 77 -17.33 -15.10 -25.05
N SER A 78 -16.94 -14.67 -26.26
CA SER A 78 -16.86 -13.27 -26.67
C SER A 78 -18.01 -12.46 -26.09
N LEU A 79 -17.73 -11.28 -25.52
CA LEU A 79 -18.62 -10.11 -25.58
C LEU A 79 -17.84 -8.85 -25.18
N ARG A 80 -17.41 -8.15 -26.23
CA ARG A 80 -17.37 -6.68 -26.34
C ARG A 80 -16.43 -5.92 -25.39
N ALA A 81 -15.25 -5.64 -25.95
CA ALA A 81 -14.71 -4.30 -25.89
C ALA A 81 -15.75 -3.30 -26.44
N ASP A 82 -16.35 -2.49 -25.58
CA ASP A 82 -16.78 -1.12 -25.89
C ASP A 82 -17.12 -0.41 -24.57
N GLY A 83 -16.60 0.80 -24.37
CA GLY A 83 -16.89 1.59 -23.19
C GLY A 83 -15.70 2.40 -22.67
N MET A 84 -15.16 3.27 -23.51
CA MET A 84 -14.37 4.41 -23.09
C MET A 84 -15.10 5.18 -21.97
N ILE A 85 -14.56 5.16 -20.75
CA ILE A 85 -14.67 6.29 -19.83
C ILE A 85 -13.26 6.72 -19.40
N SER A 86 -12.73 7.66 -20.17
CA SER A 86 -11.70 8.56 -19.70
C SER A 86 -12.35 9.45 -18.64
N SER A 87 -11.97 9.25 -17.36
CA SER A 87 -12.25 10.22 -16.30
C SER A 87 -11.00 10.38 -15.46
N SER A 88 -10.20 11.36 -15.87
CA SER A 88 -9.27 12.16 -15.08
C SER A 88 -9.38 11.93 -13.56
N GLY A 89 -8.52 11.06 -13.03
CA GLY A 89 -8.26 11.01 -11.59
C GLY A 89 -7.51 12.27 -11.21
N SER A 90 -8.22 13.26 -10.67
CA SER A 90 -7.62 14.52 -10.22
C SER A 90 -6.34 14.24 -9.40
N PRO A 91 -5.23 14.95 -9.68
CA PRO A 91 -4.04 14.86 -8.84
C PRO A 91 -4.46 15.23 -7.42
N LEU A 92 -3.96 14.49 -6.42
CA LEU A 92 -4.23 14.80 -5.01
C LEU A 92 -3.92 16.29 -4.80
N SER A 93 -4.94 17.06 -4.42
CA SER A 93 -4.77 18.49 -4.23
C SER A 93 -3.77 18.71 -3.11
N LEU A 94 -3.05 19.83 -3.14
CA LEU A 94 -2.15 20.20 -2.05
C LEU A 94 -2.87 20.19 -0.70
N SER A 95 -4.16 20.54 -0.69
CA SER A 95 -5.03 20.47 0.49
C SER A 95 -5.26 19.04 1.00
N ASP A 96 -5.35 18.04 0.11
CA ASP A 96 -5.46 16.64 0.54
C ASP A 96 -4.16 16.14 1.14
N LEU A 97 -3.03 16.55 0.56
CA LEU A 97 -1.71 16.21 1.11
C LEU A 97 -1.50 16.85 2.50
N GLN A 98 -1.96 18.09 2.69
CA GLN A 98 -1.94 18.75 4.00
C GLN A 98 -2.84 18.04 5.01
N ARG A 99 -4.05 17.61 4.62
CA ARG A 99 -4.94 16.83 5.50
C ARG A 99 -4.30 15.52 5.95
N ILE A 100 -3.59 14.85 5.05
CA ILE A 100 -2.87 13.60 5.37
C ILE A 100 -1.72 13.87 6.34
N LEU A 101 -0.94 14.94 6.13
CA LEU A 101 0.15 15.32 7.02
C LEU A 101 -0.38 15.68 8.42
N SER A 102 -1.44 16.48 8.53
CA SER A 102 -2.06 16.83 9.81
C SER A 102 -2.65 15.62 10.53
N ALA A 103 -3.25 14.67 9.80
CA ALA A 103 -3.73 13.43 10.39
C ALA A 103 -2.56 12.56 10.92
N ALA A 104 -1.43 12.52 10.21
CA ALA A 104 -0.24 11.80 10.66
C ALA A 104 0.40 12.46 11.90
N GLU A 105 0.40 13.79 11.98
CA GLU A 105 0.85 14.53 13.17
C GLU A 105 -0.05 14.26 14.38
N LEU A 106 -1.38 14.31 14.24
CA LEU A 106 -2.31 14.00 15.32
C LEU A 106 -2.14 12.56 15.84
N LEU A 107 -1.95 11.60 14.93
CA LEU A 107 -1.67 10.22 15.33
C LEU A 107 -0.34 10.09 16.07
N SER A 108 0.68 10.86 15.68
CA SER A 108 1.96 10.88 16.39
C SER A 108 1.84 11.51 17.78
N GLU A 109 1.00 12.52 17.94
CA GLU A 109 0.67 13.15 19.22
C GLU A 109 -0.07 12.17 20.13
N MET A 110 -1.14 11.53 19.63
CA MET A 110 -1.91 10.54 20.38
C MET A 110 -1.06 9.32 20.79
N LEU A 111 -0.13 8.90 19.93
CA LEU A 111 0.81 7.81 20.25
C LEU A 111 1.89 8.23 21.26
N ARG A 112 2.19 9.53 21.37
CA ARG A 112 3.10 10.07 22.38
C ARG A 112 2.42 10.21 23.74
N GLU A 113 1.13 10.55 23.74
CA GLU A 113 0.28 10.58 24.95
C GLU A 113 -0.01 9.17 25.48
N VAL A 114 0.09 8.14 24.63
CA VAL A 114 0.13 6.72 25.03
C VAL A 114 1.59 6.36 25.37
N ASP A 115 2.20 7.08 26.29
CA ASP A 115 3.42 6.63 26.95
C ASP A 115 3.01 5.62 28.05
N PRO A 116 3.44 4.35 27.98
CA PRO A 116 3.15 3.37 29.02
C PRO A 116 3.85 3.68 30.37
N ASN A 117 4.66 4.73 30.45
CA ASN A 117 5.39 5.12 31.65
C ASN A 117 4.62 6.09 32.57
N ASP A 118 3.35 6.43 32.27
CA ASP A 118 2.47 7.24 33.14
C ASP A 118 1.65 6.38 34.15
N HIS A 119 2.11 5.16 34.43
CA HIS A 119 1.58 4.31 35.51
C HIS A 119 2.66 4.03 36.56
N GLU A 120 3.26 5.07 37.13
CA GLU A 120 3.93 4.98 38.43
C GLU A 120 3.48 6.12 39.34
N VAL A 121 2.35 5.93 40.02
CA VAL A 121 2.09 6.36 41.41
C VAL A 121 1.08 5.43 42.08
#